data_AF-H2ZK38-F1
#
_entry.id   AF-H2ZK38-F1
#
_cell.length_a   1.000
_cell.length_b   1.000
_cell.length_c   1.000
_cell.angle_alpha   90.00
_cell.angle_beta   90.00
_cell.angle_gamma   90.00
#
_symmetry.space_group_name_H-M   'P 1'
#
loop_
_entity.id
_entity.type
_entity.pdbx_description
1 polymer ?
#
loop_
_entity_poly.entity_id
_entity_poly.type
_entity_poly.pdbx_seq_one_letter_code
_entity_poly.pdbx_strand_id
1 'polypeptide(L)'
;MESFAAIYPVLVILSVLRSGTSLVTCPALCTCNSREVWCENKGLTAIPIGIPVDTRKLYLFDNNITTIPEGSLSRLKDLQMLVLTSNGLTNDAIRPGLFRQMKKLEALMMSDNKLTRITNSMFAGMPNLMRLYVERNRIRGIEQKALFNLTKLVEIKLGGNQLTNFPKITMCPKLRRLSLPNNRLVRLQFDSLSEVNLEELELSNNRLTQLPSTTFGDMSNFGVLDLSLNRIRRLPRIIKNMSSLHTLNLSSNSISQLPADLLQSLRKIKVLDLHGLRLTSLSASFI
;
A
#
# COMPACT_ATOMS: atom_id res chain seq x y z
N MET A 1 64.20 31.50 -54.16
CA MET A 1 63.87 32.83 -53.64
C MET A 1 62.40 33.06 -53.88
N GLU A 2 61.68 33.43 -52.82
CA GLU A 2 60.30 33.97 -52.79
C GLU A 2 59.18 32.96 -53.11
N SER A 3 58.63 32.27 -52.10
CA SER A 3 57.55 32.69 -51.18
C SER A 3 56.16 32.66 -51.80
N PHE A 4 55.49 31.51 -51.64
CA PHE A 4 54.05 31.36 -51.75
C PHE A 4 53.35 32.01 -50.55
N ALA A 5 52.46 32.98 -50.79
CA ALA A 5 51.53 33.49 -49.80
C ALA A 5 50.10 33.08 -50.20
N ALA A 6 49.63 31.96 -49.65
CA ALA A 6 48.23 31.56 -49.70
C ALA A 6 47.50 32.19 -48.49
N ILE A 7 46.57 33.10 -48.77
CA ILE A 7 45.70 33.71 -47.76
C ILE A 7 44.56 32.70 -47.47
N TYR A 8 44.64 32.00 -46.34
CA TYR A 8 43.51 31.25 -45.79
C TYR A 8 42.65 32.20 -44.93
N PRO A 9 41.31 32.21 -45.05
CA PRO A 9 40.48 32.90 -44.09
C PRO A 9 40.52 32.11 -42.77
N VAL A 10 41.02 32.75 -41.72
CA VAL A 10 40.96 32.24 -40.34
C VAL A 10 39.49 32.20 -39.93
N LEU A 11 38.86 31.03 -40.03
CA LEU A 11 37.60 30.76 -39.35
C LEU A 11 37.91 30.69 -37.85
N VAL A 12 37.63 31.77 -37.13
CA VAL A 12 37.58 31.74 -35.66
C VAL A 12 36.33 30.95 -35.28
N ILE A 13 36.46 29.62 -35.18
CA ILE A 13 35.47 28.82 -34.49
C ILE A 13 35.66 29.13 -33.00
N LEU A 14 34.80 30.00 -32.48
CA LEU A 14 34.57 30.11 -31.03
C LEU A 14 34.07 28.75 -30.55
N SER A 15 34.98 27.86 -30.20
CA SER A 15 34.69 26.67 -29.42
C SER A 15 34.24 27.14 -28.05
N VAL A 16 32.93 27.29 -27.88
CA VAL A 16 32.35 27.30 -26.53
C VAL A 16 32.71 25.94 -25.94
N LEU A 17 33.69 25.93 -25.05
CA LEU A 17 33.91 24.86 -24.09
C LEU A 17 32.63 24.77 -23.27
N ARG A 18 31.64 23.99 -23.75
CA ARG A 18 30.56 23.51 -22.91
C ARG A 18 31.25 22.60 -21.89
N SER A 19 31.45 23.15 -20.70
CA SER A 19 31.66 22.38 -19.49
C SER A 19 30.67 21.20 -19.52
N GLY A 20 31.22 19.99 -19.60
CA GLY A 20 30.46 18.76 -19.67
C GLY A 20 29.72 18.51 -18.37
N THR A 21 28.62 19.20 -18.14
CA THR A 21 27.54 18.68 -17.31
C THR A 21 26.80 17.69 -18.20
N SER A 22 26.86 16.41 -17.84
CA SER A 22 25.95 15.41 -18.41
C SER A 22 24.53 15.94 -18.22
N LEU A 23 23.92 16.49 -19.27
CA LEU A 23 22.50 16.84 -19.30
C LEU A 23 21.76 15.54 -18.97
N VAL A 24 21.32 15.42 -17.72
CA VAL A 24 20.50 14.31 -17.26
C VAL A 24 19.18 14.44 -18.01
N THR A 25 19.13 13.79 -19.16
CA THR A 25 18.02 13.88 -20.09
C THR A 25 16.91 12.98 -19.59
N CYS A 26 15.68 13.49 -19.64
CA CYS A 26 14.50 12.68 -19.35
C CYS A 26 14.48 11.44 -20.27
N PRO A 27 14.11 10.24 -19.77
CA PRO A 27 14.00 9.07 -20.63
C PRO A 27 13.03 9.34 -21.80
N ALA A 28 13.36 8.85 -23.00
CA ALA A 28 12.67 9.24 -24.24
C ALA A 28 11.15 8.98 -24.27
N LEU A 29 10.69 7.96 -23.53
CA LEU A 29 9.26 7.61 -23.45
C LEU A 29 8.55 8.25 -22.25
N CYS A 30 9.28 9.00 -21.42
CA CYS A 30 8.78 9.60 -20.20
C CYS A 30 8.67 11.11 -20.31
N THR A 31 7.84 11.69 -19.45
CA THR A 31 7.75 13.13 -19.23
C THR A 31 8.35 13.45 -17.86
N CYS A 32 9.26 14.41 -17.81
CA CYS A 32 9.88 14.85 -16.56
C CYS A 32 9.46 16.28 -16.25
N ASN A 33 9.02 16.54 -15.03
CA ASN A 33 8.70 17.87 -14.54
C ASN A 33 9.25 18.02 -13.12
N SER A 34 10.22 18.93 -12.95
CA SER A 34 10.91 19.13 -11.68
C SER A 34 11.49 17.79 -11.17
N ARG A 35 10.95 17.24 -10.08
CA ARG A 35 11.38 15.98 -9.47
C ARG A 35 10.36 14.85 -9.64
N GLU A 36 9.47 14.98 -10.60
CA GLU A 36 8.47 13.98 -10.94
C GLU A 36 8.73 13.45 -12.35
N VAL A 37 8.64 12.12 -12.49
CA VAL A 37 8.89 11.41 -13.75
C VAL A 37 7.70 10.51 -14.05
N TRP A 38 7.04 10.78 -15.17
CA TRP A 38 5.84 10.11 -15.67
C TRP A 38 6.19 9.22 -16.85
N CYS A 39 6.03 7.91 -16.67
CA CYS A 39 6.33 6.88 -17.64
C CYS A 39 5.13 5.92 -17.81
N GLU A 40 3.92 6.34 -17.43
CA GLU A 40 2.71 5.53 -17.47
C GLU A 40 2.18 5.29 -18.88
N ASN A 41 1.52 4.14 -19.08
CA ASN A 41 0.82 3.81 -20.32
C ASN A 41 1.69 3.93 -21.59
N LYS A 42 2.93 3.43 -21.52
CA LYS A 42 3.90 3.45 -22.64
C LYS A 42 4.26 2.05 -23.13
N GLY A 43 3.61 1.00 -22.61
CA GLY A 43 3.93 -0.38 -22.94
C GLY A 43 5.32 -0.82 -22.48
N LEU A 44 5.88 -0.16 -21.46
CA LEU A 44 7.23 -0.47 -20.97
C LEU A 44 7.30 -1.89 -20.44
N THR A 45 8.36 -2.61 -20.79
CA THR A 45 8.63 -3.97 -20.30
C THR A 45 9.66 -4.00 -19.17
N ALA A 46 10.35 -2.87 -18.94
CA ALA A 46 11.34 -2.66 -17.89
C ALA A 46 11.35 -1.20 -17.44
N ILE A 47 12.01 -0.92 -16.32
CA ILE A 47 12.23 0.46 -15.85
C ILE A 47 13.15 1.20 -16.85
N PRO A 48 12.77 2.40 -17.33
CA PRO A 48 13.58 3.17 -18.27
C PRO A 48 14.96 3.53 -17.71
N ILE A 49 15.97 3.48 -18.58
CA ILE A 49 17.31 3.96 -18.26
C ILE A 49 17.31 5.50 -18.32
N GLY A 50 18.12 6.15 -17.48
CA GLY A 50 18.31 7.60 -17.52
C GLY A 50 17.32 8.40 -16.68
N ILE A 51 16.57 7.76 -15.78
CA ILE A 51 15.72 8.49 -14.81
C ILE A 51 16.58 9.47 -14.01
N PRO A 52 16.20 10.77 -13.93
CA PRO A 52 16.96 11.76 -13.17
C PRO A 52 17.18 11.37 -11.71
N VAL A 53 18.40 11.56 -11.21
CA VAL A 53 18.80 11.08 -9.88
C VAL A 53 18.13 11.82 -8.71
N ASP A 54 17.66 13.03 -8.96
CA ASP A 54 16.93 13.88 -8.01
C ASP A 54 15.40 13.65 -8.03
N THR A 55 14.94 12.66 -8.80
CA THR A 55 13.53 12.23 -8.86
C THR A 55 13.02 11.86 -7.46
N ARG A 56 11.90 12.48 -7.07
CA ARG A 56 11.15 12.21 -5.85
C ARG A 56 9.92 11.35 -6.09
N LYS A 57 9.27 11.49 -7.24
CA LYS A 57 8.09 10.66 -7.59
C LYS A 57 8.30 10.03 -8.95
N LEU A 58 8.17 8.71 -9.01
CA LEU A 58 8.31 7.94 -10.23
C LEU A 58 7.01 7.17 -10.50
N TYR A 59 6.38 7.48 -11.62
CA TYR A 59 5.13 6.89 -12.07
C TYR A 59 5.41 5.94 -13.24
N LEU A 60 5.19 4.65 -13.02
CA LEU A 60 5.41 3.57 -13.98
C LEU A 60 4.13 2.72 -14.16
N PHE A 61 2.97 3.26 -13.77
CA PHE A 61 1.72 2.50 -13.78
C PHE A 61 1.19 2.24 -15.20
N ASP A 62 0.31 1.24 -15.32
CA ASP A 62 -0.28 0.83 -16.60
C ASP A 62 0.78 0.51 -17.68
N ASN A 63 1.74 -0.34 -17.33
CA ASN A 63 2.78 -0.82 -18.25
C ASN A 63 2.84 -2.36 -18.24
N ASN A 64 3.79 -2.94 -18.96
CA ASN A 64 4.00 -4.39 -19.03
C ASN A 64 5.31 -4.81 -18.31
N ILE A 65 5.68 -4.11 -17.24
CA ILE A 65 6.94 -4.35 -16.53
C ILE A 65 6.83 -5.65 -15.76
N THR A 66 7.67 -6.62 -16.11
CA THR A 66 7.72 -7.94 -15.46
C THR A 66 8.99 -8.15 -14.64
N THR A 67 10.03 -7.37 -14.93
CA THR A 67 11.34 -7.48 -14.26
C THR A 67 11.85 -6.11 -13.84
N ILE A 68 12.52 -6.06 -12.68
CA ILE A 68 13.26 -4.88 -12.23
C ILE A 68 14.74 -5.29 -12.14
N PRO A 69 15.58 -4.88 -13.10
CA PRO A 69 17.00 -5.20 -13.08
C PRO A 69 17.69 -4.70 -11.81
N GLU A 70 18.68 -5.45 -11.32
CA GLU A 70 19.46 -5.02 -10.17
C GLU A 70 20.12 -3.67 -10.44
N GLY A 71 20.10 -2.79 -9.44
CA GLY A 71 20.70 -1.46 -9.56
C GLY A 71 19.87 -0.42 -10.33
N SER A 72 18.82 -0.80 -11.06
CA SER A 72 17.97 0.12 -11.86
C SER A 72 17.37 1.26 -11.03
N LEU A 73 17.10 1.01 -9.75
CA LEU A 73 16.57 1.99 -8.80
C LEU A 73 17.60 2.51 -7.81
N SER A 74 18.84 2.00 -7.82
CA SER A 74 19.83 2.24 -6.76
C SER A 74 20.32 3.68 -6.68
N ARG A 75 20.26 4.41 -7.80
CA ARG A 75 20.65 5.82 -7.90
C ARG A 75 19.57 6.80 -7.42
N LEU A 76 18.32 6.36 -7.35
CA LEU A 76 17.16 7.19 -7.01
C LEU A 76 17.02 7.34 -5.48
N LYS A 77 18.07 7.87 -4.83
CA LYS A 77 18.16 7.97 -3.36
C LYS A 77 17.16 8.97 -2.76
N ASP A 78 16.69 9.90 -3.58
CA ASP A 78 15.73 10.93 -3.21
C ASP A 78 14.27 10.52 -3.42
N LEU A 79 14.03 9.29 -3.90
CA LEU A 79 12.69 8.81 -4.20
C LEU A 79 11.82 8.73 -2.94
N GLN A 80 10.66 9.38 -2.98
CA GLN A 80 9.64 9.45 -1.94
C GLN A 80 8.39 8.63 -2.32
N MET A 81 8.08 8.54 -3.60
CA MET A 81 6.94 7.79 -4.10
C MET A 81 7.31 6.97 -5.34
N LEU A 82 6.95 5.68 -5.31
CA LEU A 82 7.11 4.77 -6.43
C LEU A 82 5.76 4.13 -6.76
N VAL A 83 5.28 4.37 -7.99
CA VAL A 83 4.01 3.84 -8.48
C VAL A 83 4.29 2.81 -9.58
N LEU A 84 4.05 1.55 -9.28
CA LEU A 84 4.20 0.38 -10.16
C LEU A 84 2.87 -0.35 -10.37
N THR A 85 1.75 0.32 -10.06
CA THR A 85 0.39 -0.23 -10.21
C THR A 85 0.13 -0.72 -11.63
N SER A 86 -0.67 -1.77 -11.82
CA SER A 86 -1.05 -2.28 -13.14
C SER A 86 0.16 -2.63 -14.01
N ASN A 87 0.93 -3.62 -13.55
CA ASN A 87 2.09 -4.15 -14.27
C ASN A 87 2.09 -5.69 -14.22
N GLY A 88 3.16 -6.31 -14.71
CA GLY A 88 3.34 -7.75 -14.73
C GLY A 88 4.20 -8.29 -13.58
N LEU A 89 4.44 -7.53 -12.50
CA LEU A 89 5.44 -7.86 -11.49
C LEU A 89 5.09 -9.16 -10.75
N THR A 90 6.04 -10.09 -10.74
CA THR A 90 6.01 -11.29 -9.90
C THR A 90 6.97 -11.12 -8.72
N ASN A 91 6.99 -12.10 -7.81
CA ASN A 91 7.94 -12.11 -6.70
C ASN A 91 9.40 -12.03 -7.14
N ASP A 92 9.76 -12.61 -8.30
CA ASP A 92 11.13 -12.63 -8.83
C ASP A 92 11.61 -11.25 -9.28
N ALA A 93 10.68 -10.34 -9.59
CA ALA A 93 11.00 -8.95 -9.90
C ALA A 93 11.45 -8.17 -8.65
N ILE A 94 11.00 -8.58 -7.46
CA ILE A 94 11.27 -7.89 -6.19
C ILE A 94 12.35 -8.65 -5.41
N ARG A 95 13.58 -8.63 -5.94
CA ARG A 95 14.72 -9.33 -5.35
C ARG A 95 15.11 -8.72 -3.99
N PRO A 96 15.65 -9.53 -3.06
CA PRO A 96 16.16 -9.03 -1.78
C PRO A 96 17.15 -7.88 -1.98
N GLY A 97 16.92 -6.75 -1.29
CA GLY A 97 17.79 -5.58 -1.37
C GLY A 97 17.54 -4.64 -2.54
N LEU A 98 16.54 -4.91 -3.41
CA LEU A 98 16.15 -4.00 -4.49
C LEU A 98 15.92 -2.56 -3.99
N PHE A 99 15.30 -2.41 -2.82
CA PHE A 99 14.98 -1.13 -2.21
C PHE A 99 15.99 -0.69 -1.13
N ARG A 100 17.19 -1.29 -1.07
CA ARG A 100 18.17 -1.03 0.02
C ARG A 100 18.53 0.45 0.18
N GLN A 101 18.57 1.19 -0.93
CA GLN A 101 18.94 2.61 -0.99
C GLN A 101 17.75 3.58 -0.85
N MET A 102 16.51 3.06 -0.80
CA MET A 102 15.29 3.87 -0.79
C MET A 102 14.94 4.40 0.62
N LYS A 103 15.90 5.11 1.23
CA LYS A 103 15.75 5.60 2.61
C LYS A 103 14.68 6.67 2.76
N LYS A 104 14.35 7.40 1.69
CA LYS A 104 13.33 8.47 1.72
C LYS A 104 11.95 8.02 1.21
N LEU A 105 11.78 6.76 0.83
CA LEU A 105 10.52 6.30 0.26
C LEU A 105 9.43 6.27 1.33
N GLU A 106 8.33 6.98 1.06
CA GLU A 106 7.17 7.15 1.92
C GLU A 106 5.94 6.40 1.37
N ALA A 107 5.85 6.22 0.05
CA ALA A 107 4.73 5.54 -0.59
C ALA A 107 5.21 4.55 -1.66
N LEU A 108 4.73 3.31 -1.56
CA LEU A 108 4.96 2.26 -2.54
C LEU A 108 3.61 1.69 -2.99
N MET A 109 3.32 1.85 -4.29
CA MET A 109 2.09 1.34 -4.91
C MET A 109 2.44 0.24 -5.90
N MET A 110 1.99 -0.97 -5.64
CA MET A 110 2.20 -2.16 -6.47
C MET A 110 0.89 -2.95 -6.63
N SER A 111 -0.25 -2.26 -6.54
CA SER A 111 -1.56 -2.87 -6.79
C SER A 111 -1.66 -3.40 -8.22
N ASP A 112 -2.56 -4.34 -8.50
CA ASP A 112 -2.80 -4.86 -9.86
C ASP A 112 -1.54 -5.45 -10.50
N ASN A 113 -0.85 -6.33 -9.76
CA ASN A 113 0.32 -7.07 -10.22
C ASN A 113 0.11 -8.58 -10.00
N LYS A 114 1.17 -9.38 -10.11
CA LYS A 114 1.13 -10.85 -10.02
C LYS A 114 1.89 -11.38 -8.79
N LEU A 115 2.04 -10.58 -7.74
CA LEU A 115 2.71 -11.00 -6.50
C LEU A 115 1.92 -12.10 -5.80
N THR A 116 2.61 -13.13 -5.32
CA THR A 116 2.01 -14.32 -4.67
C THR A 116 2.30 -14.41 -3.17
N ARG A 117 3.28 -13.65 -2.68
CA ARG A 117 3.70 -13.60 -1.28
C ARG A 117 4.35 -12.26 -0.94
N ILE A 118 4.37 -11.91 0.33
CA ILE A 118 5.24 -10.86 0.87
C ILE A 118 6.28 -11.53 1.78
N THR A 119 7.56 -11.38 1.44
CA THR A 119 8.68 -12.00 2.15
C THR A 119 9.33 -11.04 3.15
N ASN A 120 10.10 -11.58 4.10
CA ASN A 120 10.80 -10.80 5.13
C ASN A 120 11.77 -9.74 4.58
N SER A 121 12.33 -9.98 3.39
CA SER A 121 13.30 -9.10 2.75
C SER A 121 12.72 -8.14 1.71
N MET A 122 11.44 -8.31 1.33
CA MET A 122 10.79 -7.57 0.25
C MET A 122 10.83 -6.06 0.47
N PHE A 123 10.62 -5.62 1.72
CA PHE A 123 10.59 -4.20 2.07
C PHE A 123 11.84 -3.73 2.82
N ALA A 124 12.90 -4.54 2.82
CA ALA A 124 14.15 -4.18 3.45
C ALA A 124 14.77 -2.95 2.77
N GLY A 125 15.03 -1.90 3.56
CA GLY A 125 15.67 -0.68 3.08
C GLY A 125 14.78 0.57 3.06
N MET A 126 13.48 0.45 3.36
CA MET A 126 12.50 1.55 3.34
C MET A 126 11.97 1.88 4.75
N PRO A 127 12.81 2.39 5.68
CA PRO A 127 12.40 2.65 7.07
C PRO A 127 11.39 3.81 7.20
N ASN A 128 11.23 4.62 6.16
CA ASN A 128 10.31 5.75 6.14
C ASN A 128 8.98 5.46 5.44
N LEU A 129 8.71 4.20 5.07
CA LEU A 129 7.48 3.85 4.36
C LEU A 129 6.26 4.12 5.24
N MET A 130 5.32 4.91 4.71
CA MET A 130 4.08 5.32 5.37
C MET A 130 2.84 4.69 4.73
N ARG A 131 2.87 4.48 3.40
CA ARG A 131 1.75 3.90 2.64
C ARG A 131 2.23 2.74 1.79
N LEU A 132 1.56 1.60 1.92
CA LEU A 132 1.83 0.40 1.13
C LEU A 132 0.54 -0.11 0.49
N TYR A 133 0.46 -0.03 -0.83
CA TYR A 133 -0.69 -0.49 -1.61
C TYR A 133 -0.28 -1.68 -2.47
N VAL A 134 -0.91 -2.83 -2.22
CA VAL A 134 -0.63 -4.13 -2.84
C VAL A 134 -1.94 -4.88 -3.12
N GLU A 135 -2.99 -4.12 -3.44
CA GLU A 135 -4.31 -4.64 -3.74
C GLU A 135 -4.31 -5.42 -5.05
N ARG A 136 -5.33 -6.27 -5.26
CA ARG A 136 -5.56 -6.99 -6.53
C ARG A 136 -4.32 -7.70 -7.06
N ASN A 137 -3.60 -8.36 -6.15
CA ASN A 137 -2.50 -9.28 -6.45
C ASN A 137 -2.99 -10.73 -6.20
N ARG A 138 -2.05 -11.68 -6.05
CA ARG A 138 -2.34 -13.11 -5.77
C ARG A 138 -1.73 -13.54 -4.43
N ILE A 139 -1.57 -12.61 -3.49
CA ILE A 139 -0.82 -12.82 -2.24
C ILE A 139 -1.56 -13.83 -1.37
N ARG A 140 -0.93 -14.96 -1.08
CA ARG A 140 -1.47 -16.03 -0.21
C ARG A 140 -1.02 -15.91 1.24
N GLY A 141 0.12 -15.28 1.48
CA GLY A 141 0.70 -15.13 2.81
C GLY A 141 1.70 -14.00 2.90
N ILE A 142 1.86 -13.51 4.13
CA ILE A 142 2.81 -12.48 4.53
C ILE A 142 3.69 -13.10 5.61
N GLU A 143 5.00 -13.11 5.39
CA GLU A 143 5.95 -13.67 6.35
C GLU A 143 6.00 -12.84 7.65
N GLN A 144 6.31 -13.50 8.76
CA GLN A 144 6.13 -12.94 10.11
C GLN A 144 6.93 -11.64 10.37
N LYS A 145 8.07 -11.45 9.70
CA LYS A 145 8.96 -10.29 9.86
C LYS A 145 8.91 -9.34 8.68
N ALA A 146 8.02 -9.55 7.70
CA ALA A 146 7.91 -8.72 6.50
C ALA A 146 7.68 -7.24 6.79
N LEU A 147 7.00 -6.92 7.90
CA LEU A 147 6.68 -5.54 8.30
C LEU A 147 7.53 -5.02 9.47
N PHE A 148 8.49 -5.81 9.98
CA PHE A 148 9.16 -5.56 11.27
C PHE A 148 9.84 -4.18 11.38
N ASN A 149 10.43 -3.67 10.30
CA ASN A 149 11.15 -2.39 10.30
C ASN A 149 10.33 -1.22 9.74
N LEU A 150 9.04 -1.41 9.48
CA LEU A 150 8.18 -0.41 8.85
C LEU A 150 7.40 0.38 9.91
N THR A 151 8.12 0.96 10.87
CA THR A 151 7.56 1.59 12.08
C THR A 151 6.81 2.90 11.80
N LYS A 152 6.97 3.46 10.59
CA LYS A 152 6.24 4.65 10.12
C LYS A 152 5.00 4.34 9.30
N LEU A 153 4.67 3.07 9.06
CA LEU A 153 3.46 2.72 8.30
C LEU A 153 2.22 3.27 8.99
N VAL A 154 1.43 4.01 8.22
CA VAL A 154 0.15 4.57 8.61
C VAL A 154 -0.99 3.85 7.91
N GLU A 155 -0.76 3.35 6.70
CA GLU A 155 -1.80 2.76 5.87
C GLU A 155 -1.28 1.57 5.04
N ILE A 156 -2.05 0.48 5.07
CA ILE A 156 -1.81 -0.71 4.26
C ILE A 156 -3.11 -1.10 3.54
N LYS A 157 -3.04 -1.25 2.22
CA LYS A 157 -4.14 -1.79 1.40
C LYS A 157 -3.74 -3.12 0.76
N LEU A 158 -4.49 -4.16 1.10
CA LEU A 158 -4.27 -5.58 0.75
C LEU A 158 -5.53 -6.21 0.15
N GLY A 159 -6.53 -5.41 -0.21
CA GLY A 159 -7.79 -5.88 -0.77
C GLY A 159 -7.63 -6.71 -2.05
N GLY A 160 -8.52 -7.67 -2.29
CA GLY A 160 -8.52 -8.48 -3.52
C GLY A 160 -7.32 -9.41 -3.65
N ASN A 161 -6.84 -9.97 -2.54
CA ASN A 161 -5.76 -10.97 -2.51
C ASN A 161 -6.29 -12.36 -2.11
N GLN A 162 -5.41 -13.29 -1.74
CA GLN A 162 -5.74 -14.67 -1.37
C GLN A 162 -5.33 -14.99 0.06
N LEU A 163 -5.24 -13.99 0.94
CA LEU A 163 -4.77 -14.16 2.31
C LEU A 163 -5.71 -15.04 3.11
N THR A 164 -5.16 -16.08 3.75
CA THR A 164 -5.89 -16.96 4.67
C THR A 164 -5.67 -16.60 6.14
N ASN A 165 -4.56 -15.89 6.43
CA ASN A 165 -4.17 -15.46 7.77
C ASN A 165 -4.11 -13.94 7.84
N PHE A 166 -4.50 -13.39 8.98
CA PHE A 166 -4.38 -11.96 9.25
C PHE A 166 -2.90 -11.56 9.37
N PRO A 167 -2.47 -10.42 8.80
CA PRO A 167 -1.08 -9.97 8.88
C PRO A 167 -0.67 -9.64 10.32
N LYS A 168 0.58 -9.94 10.68
CA LYS A 168 1.15 -9.51 11.96
C LYS A 168 1.49 -8.02 11.92
N ILE A 169 0.55 -7.18 12.35
CA ILE A 169 0.67 -5.72 12.33
C ILE A 169 1.17 -5.11 13.65
N THR A 170 1.37 -5.93 14.69
CA THR A 170 1.83 -5.45 16.01
C THR A 170 3.21 -4.76 15.96
N MET A 171 3.95 -4.90 14.86
CA MET A 171 5.23 -4.22 14.63
C MET A 171 5.08 -2.85 13.95
N CYS A 172 3.85 -2.41 13.68
CA CYS A 172 3.53 -1.15 13.00
C CYS A 172 2.71 -0.23 13.93
N PRO A 173 3.32 0.37 14.98
CA PRO A 173 2.59 1.10 16.03
C PRO A 173 1.87 2.37 15.53
N LYS A 174 2.31 2.92 14.38
CA LYS A 174 1.69 4.09 13.75
C LYS A 174 0.56 3.73 12.78
N LEU A 175 0.25 2.46 12.60
CA LEU A 175 -0.78 2.04 11.65
C LEU A 175 -2.14 2.57 12.12
N ARG A 176 -2.86 3.20 11.20
CA ARG A 176 -4.20 3.78 11.42
C ARG A 176 -5.25 3.17 10.49
N ARG A 177 -4.88 2.87 9.25
CA ARG A 177 -5.81 2.34 8.25
C ARG A 177 -5.32 1.02 7.70
N LEU A 178 -6.18 0.01 7.76
CA LEU A 178 -5.88 -1.33 7.29
C LEU A 178 -7.05 -1.89 6.49
N SER A 179 -6.83 -2.13 5.20
CA SER A 179 -7.86 -2.63 4.29
C SER A 179 -7.47 -4.00 3.74
N LEU A 180 -8.28 -5.04 4.03
CA LEU A 180 -8.15 -6.39 3.49
C LEU A 180 -9.49 -6.94 2.93
N PRO A 181 -10.35 -6.14 2.26
CA PRO A 181 -11.58 -6.67 1.71
C PRO A 181 -11.29 -7.71 0.62
N ASN A 182 -12.24 -8.59 0.33
CA ASN A 182 -12.12 -9.57 -0.74
C ASN A 182 -10.88 -10.48 -0.59
N ASN A 183 -10.68 -11.03 0.62
CA ASN A 183 -9.64 -12.02 0.91
C ASN A 183 -10.27 -13.36 1.35
N ARG A 184 -9.49 -14.25 1.97
CA ARG A 184 -9.95 -15.59 2.40
C ARG A 184 -9.75 -15.80 3.91
N LEU A 185 -9.77 -14.72 4.69
CA LEU A 185 -9.53 -14.76 6.13
C LEU A 185 -10.65 -15.52 6.83
N VAL A 186 -10.29 -16.53 7.63
CA VAL A 186 -11.26 -17.36 8.37
C VAL A 186 -11.45 -16.88 9.81
N ARG A 187 -10.38 -16.32 10.39
CA ARG A 187 -10.36 -15.83 11.77
C ARG A 187 -9.35 -14.69 11.91
N LEU A 188 -9.60 -13.82 12.88
CA LEU A 188 -8.58 -12.92 13.43
C LEU A 188 -7.84 -13.67 14.54
N GLN A 189 -6.54 -13.43 14.69
CA GLN A 189 -5.75 -14.02 15.79
C GLN A 189 -5.99 -13.25 17.09
N PHE A 190 -5.83 -13.91 18.24
CA PHE A 190 -5.88 -13.27 19.55
C PHE A 190 -4.91 -12.08 19.59
N ASP A 191 -5.36 -10.96 20.16
CA ASP A 191 -4.55 -9.74 20.38
C ASP A 191 -3.95 -9.13 19.10
N SER A 192 -4.44 -9.54 17.92
CA SER A 192 -3.89 -9.08 16.63
C SER A 192 -4.00 -7.58 16.40
N LEU A 193 -4.92 -6.91 17.11
CA LEU A 193 -5.13 -5.46 17.05
C LEU A 193 -4.86 -4.74 18.39
N SER A 194 -4.43 -5.43 19.45
CA SER A 194 -4.32 -4.81 20.78
C SER A 194 -3.18 -3.79 20.90
N GLU A 195 -2.12 -4.00 20.12
CA GLU A 195 -0.89 -3.19 20.09
C GLU A 195 -0.97 -2.01 19.09
N VAL A 196 -2.09 -1.86 18.39
CA VAL A 196 -2.27 -0.83 17.34
C VAL A 196 -3.53 0.00 17.60
N ASN A 197 -3.41 1.31 17.43
CA ASN A 197 -4.53 2.24 17.56
C ASN A 197 -5.10 2.53 16.17
N LEU A 198 -5.82 1.56 15.60
CA LEU A 198 -6.45 1.72 14.28
C LEU A 198 -7.60 2.74 14.34
N GLU A 199 -7.83 3.42 13.22
CA GLU A 199 -8.95 4.32 12.96
C GLU A 199 -9.96 3.67 11.98
N GLU A 200 -9.46 2.83 11.07
CA GLU A 200 -10.24 2.19 10.02
C GLU A 200 -9.75 0.76 9.77
N LEU A 201 -10.70 -0.17 9.74
CA LEU A 201 -10.48 -1.57 9.36
C LEU A 201 -11.57 -2.03 8.40
N GLU A 202 -11.14 -2.42 7.21
CA GLU A 202 -12.01 -3.01 6.20
C GLU A 202 -11.67 -4.49 6.04
N LEU A 203 -12.62 -5.35 6.37
CA LEU A 203 -12.52 -6.81 6.30
C LEU A 203 -13.69 -7.41 5.51
N SER A 204 -14.39 -6.61 4.70
CA SER A 204 -15.55 -7.08 3.97
C SER A 204 -15.22 -8.18 2.97
N ASN A 205 -16.21 -9.03 2.69
CA ASN A 205 -16.07 -10.17 1.78
C ASN A 205 -14.87 -11.07 2.12
N ASN A 206 -14.84 -11.53 3.37
CA ASN A 206 -13.92 -12.55 3.85
C ASN A 206 -14.72 -13.80 4.29
N ARG A 207 -14.13 -14.67 5.10
CA ARG A 207 -14.76 -15.91 5.62
C ARG A 207 -14.79 -15.91 7.14
N LEU A 208 -14.79 -14.74 7.77
CA LEU A 208 -14.73 -14.61 9.22
C LEU A 208 -15.99 -15.19 9.85
N THR A 209 -15.85 -16.12 10.80
CA THR A 209 -16.99 -16.74 11.50
C THR A 209 -17.22 -16.17 12.89
N GLN A 210 -16.18 -15.59 13.48
CA GLN A 210 -16.17 -15.07 14.85
C GLN A 210 -15.20 -13.89 14.96
N LEU A 211 -15.44 -13.04 15.95
CA LEU A 211 -14.54 -11.97 16.37
C LEU A 211 -14.25 -12.17 17.87
N PRO A 212 -13.10 -12.75 18.24
CA PRO A 212 -12.73 -12.94 19.65
C PRO A 212 -12.78 -11.60 20.40
N SER A 213 -13.26 -11.60 21.65
CA SER A 213 -13.36 -10.38 22.45
C SER A 213 -12.00 -9.73 22.73
N THR A 214 -10.92 -10.51 22.74
CA THR A 214 -9.55 -10.04 22.95
C THR A 214 -8.87 -9.53 21.67
N THR A 215 -9.52 -9.66 20.51
CA THR A 215 -8.94 -9.20 19.24
C THR A 215 -8.69 -7.70 19.26
N PHE A 216 -9.59 -6.97 19.90
CA PHE A 216 -9.64 -5.52 19.92
C PHE A 216 -9.03 -5.00 21.22
N GLY A 217 -8.07 -4.07 21.12
CA GLY A 217 -7.52 -3.34 22.26
C GLY A 217 -8.42 -2.19 22.69
N ASP A 218 -7.79 -1.10 23.15
CA ASP A 218 -8.49 0.18 23.27
C ASP A 218 -8.78 0.72 21.86
N MET A 219 -10.06 0.71 21.49
CA MET A 219 -10.57 1.13 20.18
C MET A 219 -11.29 2.49 20.26
N SER A 220 -10.94 3.32 21.24
CA SER A 220 -11.57 4.63 21.47
C SER A 220 -11.45 5.60 20.30
N ASN A 221 -10.47 5.43 19.39
CA ASN A 221 -10.29 6.25 18.20
C ASN A 221 -10.85 5.62 16.91
N PHE A 222 -11.45 4.45 17.00
CA PHE A 222 -11.86 3.69 15.82
C PHE A 222 -13.13 4.28 15.21
N GLY A 223 -13.03 4.78 13.98
CA GLY A 223 -14.11 5.48 13.28
C GLY A 223 -14.89 4.60 12.30
N VAL A 224 -14.19 3.69 11.60
CA VAL A 224 -14.78 2.89 10.50
C VAL A 224 -14.48 1.40 10.70
N LEU A 225 -15.55 0.61 10.82
CA LEU A 225 -15.49 -0.85 10.82
C LEU A 225 -16.37 -1.42 9.72
N ASP A 226 -15.76 -2.03 8.70
CA ASP A 226 -16.48 -2.81 7.70
C ASP A 226 -16.17 -4.30 7.86
N LEU A 227 -17.19 -5.05 8.26
CA LEU A 227 -17.18 -6.51 8.42
C LEU A 227 -18.22 -7.17 7.51
N SER A 228 -18.78 -6.44 6.55
CA SER A 228 -19.84 -6.92 5.68
C SER A 228 -19.44 -8.16 4.89
N LEU A 229 -20.42 -8.91 4.39
CA LEU A 229 -20.19 -10.08 3.54
C LEU A 229 -19.24 -11.10 4.18
N ASN A 230 -19.40 -11.35 5.47
CA ASN A 230 -18.67 -12.39 6.21
C ASN A 230 -19.65 -13.48 6.69
N ARG A 231 -19.22 -14.32 7.62
CA ARG A 231 -20.03 -15.43 8.19
C ARG A 231 -20.14 -15.31 9.70
N ILE A 232 -20.04 -14.08 10.22
CA ILE A 232 -20.02 -13.80 11.65
C ILE A 232 -21.38 -14.17 12.25
N ARG A 233 -21.37 -14.98 13.31
CA ARG A 233 -22.60 -15.43 13.98
C ARG A 233 -22.99 -14.60 15.19
N ARG A 234 -22.00 -13.97 15.84
CA ARG A 234 -22.18 -13.18 17.06
C ARG A 234 -21.23 -12.00 17.05
N LEU A 235 -21.74 -10.84 17.45
CA LEU A 235 -20.95 -9.63 17.67
C LEU A 235 -20.35 -9.66 19.08
N PRO A 236 -19.05 -9.38 19.27
CA PRO A 236 -18.44 -9.39 20.59
C PRO A 236 -18.93 -8.19 21.41
N ARG A 237 -19.12 -8.37 22.72
CA ARG A 237 -19.60 -7.31 23.62
C ARG A 237 -18.70 -6.06 23.63
N ILE A 238 -17.41 -6.22 23.34
CA ILE A 238 -16.42 -5.13 23.31
C ILE A 238 -16.70 -4.09 22.22
N ILE A 239 -17.52 -4.41 21.20
CA ILE A 239 -17.92 -3.46 20.16
C ILE A 239 -18.53 -2.18 20.75
N LYS A 240 -19.17 -2.28 21.92
CA LYS A 240 -19.81 -1.16 22.63
C LYS A 240 -18.79 -0.11 23.09
N ASN A 241 -17.53 -0.51 23.27
CA ASN A 241 -16.46 0.38 23.73
C ASN A 241 -15.89 1.25 22.59
N MET A 242 -16.29 1.00 21.33
CA MET A 242 -15.86 1.80 20.16
C MET A 242 -16.64 3.12 20.10
N SER A 243 -16.44 3.99 21.09
CA SER A 243 -17.24 5.22 21.28
C SER A 243 -17.06 6.27 20.19
N SER A 244 -15.98 6.20 19.40
CA SER A 244 -15.76 7.08 18.25
C SER A 244 -16.29 6.53 16.91
N LEU A 245 -16.87 5.33 16.91
CA LEU A 245 -17.32 4.67 15.70
C LEU A 245 -18.44 5.46 15.04
N HIS A 246 -18.20 5.91 13.80
CA HIS A 246 -19.18 6.63 12.99
C HIS A 246 -19.69 5.81 11.81
N THR A 247 -18.98 4.76 11.41
CA THR A 247 -19.40 3.83 10.36
C THR A 247 -19.22 2.40 10.84
N LEU A 248 -20.32 1.65 10.91
CA LEU A 248 -20.34 0.22 11.20
C LEU A 248 -21.14 -0.51 10.13
N ASN A 249 -20.47 -1.33 9.35
CA ASN A 249 -21.11 -2.21 8.38
C ASN A 249 -20.98 -3.67 8.82
N LEU A 250 -22.11 -4.26 9.20
CA LEU A 250 -22.22 -5.68 9.59
C LEU A 250 -23.03 -6.47 8.57
N SER A 251 -23.42 -5.86 7.47
CA SER A 251 -24.38 -6.43 6.55
C SER A 251 -23.96 -7.77 5.97
N SER A 252 -24.95 -8.56 5.55
CA SER A 252 -24.75 -9.87 4.93
C SER A 252 -23.85 -10.79 5.77
N ASN A 253 -24.12 -10.85 7.07
CA ASN A 253 -23.53 -11.79 8.02
C ASN A 253 -24.61 -12.72 8.60
N SER A 254 -24.18 -13.73 9.36
CA SER A 254 -25.07 -14.69 10.01
C SER A 254 -25.41 -14.32 11.47
N ILE A 255 -25.41 -13.02 11.80
CA ILE A 255 -25.68 -12.53 13.16
C ILE A 255 -27.17 -12.73 13.46
N SER A 256 -27.47 -13.44 14.55
CA SER A 256 -28.84 -13.72 14.98
C SER A 256 -29.37 -12.78 16.07
N GLN A 257 -28.46 -12.12 16.80
CA GLN A 257 -28.80 -11.24 17.91
C GLN A 257 -27.78 -10.09 17.97
N LEU A 258 -28.27 -8.89 18.30
CA LEU A 258 -27.47 -7.71 18.60
C LEU A 258 -27.62 -7.36 20.09
N PRO A 259 -26.59 -6.77 20.73
CA PRO A 259 -26.74 -6.24 22.08
C PRO A 259 -27.81 -5.15 22.14
N ALA A 260 -28.71 -5.21 23.13
CA ALA A 260 -29.83 -4.27 23.25
C ALA A 260 -29.40 -2.80 23.42
N ASP A 261 -28.25 -2.57 24.04
CA ASP A 261 -27.63 -1.29 24.32
C ASP A 261 -26.62 -0.84 23.25
N LEU A 262 -26.52 -1.54 22.11
CA LEU A 262 -25.53 -1.24 21.07
C LEU A 262 -25.65 0.20 20.56
N LEU A 263 -26.84 0.63 20.16
CA LEU A 263 -27.10 1.99 19.66
C LEU A 263 -26.93 3.06 20.74
N GLN A 264 -27.22 2.73 21.99
CA GLN A 264 -27.00 3.64 23.13
C GLN A 264 -25.51 3.84 23.43
N SER A 265 -24.68 2.82 23.14
CA SER A 265 -23.23 2.84 23.34
C SER A 265 -22.51 3.57 22.20
N LEU A 266 -22.91 3.34 20.94
CA LEU A 266 -22.28 3.89 19.74
C LEU A 266 -22.77 5.31 19.43
N ARG A 267 -22.51 6.26 20.34
CA ARG A 267 -23.07 7.62 20.31
C ARG A 267 -22.69 8.48 19.10
N LYS A 268 -21.61 8.14 18.39
CA LYS A 268 -21.15 8.87 17.19
C LYS A 268 -21.56 8.20 15.87
N ILE A 269 -22.35 7.13 15.91
CA ILE A 269 -22.72 6.37 14.71
C ILE A 269 -23.50 7.25 13.72
N LYS A 270 -23.04 7.29 12.48
CA LYS A 270 -23.68 8.00 11.36
C LYS A 270 -24.20 7.05 10.29
N VAL A 271 -23.45 5.96 10.07
CA VAL A 271 -23.79 4.91 9.10
C VAL A 271 -23.77 3.58 9.85
N LEU A 272 -24.94 2.97 9.96
CA LEU A 272 -25.09 1.63 10.51
C LEU A 272 -25.81 0.77 9.48
N ASP A 273 -25.08 -0.20 8.94
CA ASP A 273 -25.64 -1.14 7.97
C ASP A 273 -25.77 -2.55 8.58
N LEU A 274 -27.02 -2.98 8.72
CA LEU A 274 -27.45 -4.26 9.27
C LEU A 274 -28.23 -5.09 8.25
N HIS A 275 -28.20 -4.72 6.96
CA HIS A 275 -28.98 -5.43 5.94
C HIS A 275 -28.52 -6.89 5.83
N GLY A 276 -29.43 -7.81 5.50
CA GLY A 276 -29.06 -9.21 5.27
C GLY A 276 -28.53 -9.96 6.49
N LEU A 277 -28.73 -9.46 7.71
CA LEU A 277 -28.52 -10.22 8.94
C LEU A 277 -29.61 -11.29 9.14
N ARG A 278 -29.38 -12.22 10.07
CA ARG A 278 -30.30 -13.32 10.41
C ARG A 278 -30.99 -13.09 11.76
N LEU A 279 -31.38 -11.85 12.04
CA LEU A 279 -31.92 -11.45 13.34
C LEU A 279 -33.23 -12.20 13.63
N THR A 280 -33.31 -12.82 14.80
CA THR A 280 -34.54 -13.49 15.28
C THR A 280 -35.44 -12.54 16.07
N SER A 281 -34.87 -11.48 16.61
CA SER A 281 -35.56 -10.43 17.35
C SER A 281 -34.74 -9.13 17.29
N LEU A 282 -35.44 -8.00 17.44
CA LEU A 282 -34.86 -6.67 17.57
C LEU A 282 -35.30 -6.08 18.91
N SER A 283 -34.35 -5.43 19.59
CA SER A 283 -34.65 -4.66 20.80
C SER A 283 -35.42 -3.39 20.42
N ALA A 284 -36.29 -2.90 21.29
CA ALA A 284 -37.02 -1.64 21.09
C ALA A 284 -36.10 -0.43 20.85
N SER A 285 -34.85 -0.50 21.31
CA SER A 285 -33.81 0.52 21.00
C SER A 285 -33.44 0.63 19.52
N PHE A 286 -33.86 -0.31 18.67
CA PHE A 286 -33.65 -0.31 17.21
C PHE A 286 -34.92 0.01 16.40
N ILE A 287 -36.04 0.31 17.07
CA ILE A 287 -37.34 0.69 16.48
C ILE A 287 -37.54 2.18 16.75
#